data_AF-Q3M2H8-F1
#
_entry.id   AF-Q3M2H8-F1
#
_cell.length_a   1.000
_cell.length_b   1.000
_cell.length_c   1.000
_cell.angle_alpha   90.00
_cell.angle_beta   90.00
_cell.angle_gamma   90.00
#
_symmetry.space_group_name_H-M   'P 1'
#
loop_
_entity.id
_entity.type
_entity.pdbx_description
1 polymer ?
#
loop_
_entity_poly.entity_id
_entity_poly.type
_entity_poly.pdbx_seq_one_letter_code
_entity_poly.pdbx_strand_id
1 'polypeptide(L)'
;MFFADMSSFWFWERDSVEYEIFKKYERALVTIGVNFSLEQVSEALEGCTCGLEDAFRSTIDYALWLQKNEKQVYPNAILIRALQEQWKPMAWSDDYLELPSLESPGQRWWNAAAKLWGYDLRNQLVADVFYDDGTEFIKFTNGKEITLETAWRWEWERVLEYATN
;
A
#
# COMPACT_ATOMS: atom_id res chain seq x y z
N MET A 1 -10.69 26.88 17.37
CA MET A 1 -11.70 26.19 16.55
C MET A 1 -11.04 24.90 16.11
N PHE A 2 -11.38 23.81 16.80
CA PHE A 2 -10.70 22.53 16.66
C PHE A 2 -11.09 21.89 15.33
N PHE A 3 -10.11 21.58 14.49
CA PHE A 3 -10.27 20.64 13.39
C PHE A 3 -10.37 19.25 14.01
N ALA A 4 -11.58 18.72 14.11
CA ALA A 4 -11.82 17.33 14.49
C ALA A 4 -11.95 16.52 13.20
N ASP A 5 -10.90 15.75 12.92
CA ASP A 5 -10.97 14.35 12.47
C ASP A 5 -11.86 14.03 11.27
N MET A 6 -11.25 13.96 10.08
CA MET A 6 -11.83 13.33 8.89
C MET A 6 -11.04 12.07 8.52
N SER A 7 -10.72 11.23 9.51
CA SER A 7 -10.32 9.85 9.24
C SER A 7 -11.56 9.04 8.85
N SER A 8 -11.69 8.60 7.60
CA SER A 8 -12.81 7.75 7.14
C SER A 8 -12.39 6.28 6.94
N PHE A 9 -11.37 5.83 7.69
CA PHE A 9 -10.96 4.42 7.81
C PHE A 9 -11.66 3.67 8.97
N TRP A 10 -12.76 4.25 9.48
CA TRP A 10 -13.41 3.97 10.77
C TRP A 10 -14.15 2.62 10.91
N PHE A 11 -14.20 1.76 9.89
CA PHE A 11 -15.00 0.53 9.98
C PHE A 11 -14.31 -0.60 10.76
N TRP A 12 -12.98 -0.71 10.68
CA TRP A 12 -12.24 -1.80 11.31
C TRP A 12 -11.40 -1.30 12.50
N GLU A 13 -11.48 -2.00 13.63
CA GLU A 13 -10.57 -1.76 14.74
C GLU A 13 -9.13 -2.11 14.33
N ARG A 14 -8.13 -1.36 14.80
CA ARG A 14 -6.72 -1.58 14.41
C ARG A 14 -6.19 -2.97 14.75
N ASP A 15 -6.80 -3.63 15.74
CA ASP A 15 -6.44 -4.98 16.19
C ASP A 15 -7.36 -6.07 15.58
N SER A 16 -8.22 -5.70 14.62
CA SER A 16 -9.09 -6.65 13.92
C SER A 16 -8.37 -7.39 12.81
N VAL A 17 -8.83 -8.61 12.52
CA VAL A 17 -8.31 -9.45 11.44
C VAL A 17 -8.48 -8.76 10.08
N GLU A 18 -9.58 -8.04 9.90
CA GLU A 18 -9.88 -7.33 8.66
C GLU A 18 -8.97 -6.13 8.45
N TYR A 19 -8.58 -5.43 9.52
CA TYR A 19 -7.56 -4.39 9.44
C TYR A 19 -6.20 -4.98 9.03
N GLU A 20 -5.78 -6.09 9.62
CA GLU A 20 -4.52 -6.76 9.25
C GLU A 20 -4.53 -7.22 7.78
N ILE A 21 -5.63 -7.85 7.34
CA ILE A 21 -5.83 -8.23 5.94
C ILE A 21 -5.76 -6.98 5.06
N PHE A 22 -6.50 -5.93 5.41
CA PHE A 22 -6.50 -4.69 4.65
C PHE A 22 -5.08 -4.13 4.50
N LYS A 23 -4.34 -3.95 5.59
CA LYS A 23 -2.97 -3.42 5.55
C LYS A 23 -2.00 -4.27 4.72
N LYS A 24 -2.20 -5.59 4.70
CA LYS A 24 -1.41 -6.51 3.87
C LYS A 24 -1.61 -6.26 2.36
N TYR A 25 -2.83 -5.94 1.92
CA TYR A 25 -3.17 -5.82 0.49
C TYR A 25 -3.35 -4.39 -0.01
N GLU A 26 -3.59 -3.43 0.89
CA GLU A 26 -3.87 -2.01 0.61
C GLU A 26 -2.95 -1.47 -0.47
N ARG A 27 -1.65 -1.69 -0.29
CA ARG A 27 -0.63 -1.08 -1.15
C ARG A 27 -0.66 -1.61 -2.58
N ALA A 28 -0.86 -2.91 -2.75
CA ALA A 28 -1.01 -3.51 -4.07
C ALA A 28 -2.29 -3.03 -4.74
N LEU A 29 -3.39 -2.90 -3.98
CA LEU A 29 -4.68 -2.39 -4.46
C LEU A 29 -4.57 -0.92 -4.91
N VAL A 30 -3.92 -0.05 -4.13
CA VAL A 30 -3.65 1.34 -4.52
C VAL A 30 -2.79 1.39 -5.78
N THR A 31 -1.76 0.53 -5.88
CA THR A 31 -0.83 0.53 -7.03
C THR A 31 -1.52 0.14 -8.34
N ILE A 32 -2.47 -0.80 -8.30
CA ILE A 32 -3.28 -1.12 -9.48
C ILE A 32 -4.34 -0.06 -9.81
N GLY A 33 -4.56 0.92 -8.92
CA GLY A 33 -5.44 2.07 -9.12
C GLY A 33 -6.76 2.03 -8.36
N VAL A 34 -6.87 1.22 -7.30
CA VAL A 34 -8.02 1.30 -6.38
C VAL A 34 -7.95 2.60 -5.58
N ASN A 35 -9.07 3.31 -5.50
CA ASN A 35 -9.23 4.53 -4.72
C ASN A 35 -10.21 4.27 -3.57
N PHE A 36 -9.65 4.08 -2.37
CA PHE A 36 -10.41 3.83 -1.14
C PHE A 36 -11.18 5.06 -0.64
N SER A 37 -10.90 6.27 -1.14
CA SER A 37 -11.67 7.48 -0.80
C SER A 37 -13.00 7.59 -1.56
N LEU A 38 -13.29 6.67 -2.49
CA LEU A 38 -14.58 6.65 -3.19
C LEU A 38 -15.66 6.00 -2.33
N GLU A 39 -16.78 6.71 -2.15
CA GLU A 39 -17.94 6.25 -1.37
C GLU A 39 -18.38 4.83 -1.73
N GLN A 40 -18.50 4.52 -3.02
CA GLN A 40 -18.89 3.19 -3.51
C GLN A 40 -17.92 2.07 -3.11
N VAL A 41 -16.63 2.39 -2.96
CA VAL A 41 -15.62 1.43 -2.50
C VAL A 41 -15.76 1.22 -1.00
N SER A 42 -15.99 2.29 -0.22
CA SER A 42 -16.25 2.21 1.21
C SER A 42 -17.50 1.37 1.51
N GLU A 43 -18.62 1.68 0.84
CA GLU A 43 -19.88 0.95 0.99
C GLU A 43 -19.73 -0.56 0.69
N ALA A 44 -18.96 -0.91 -0.35
CA ALA A 44 -18.70 -2.29 -0.70
C ALA A 44 -17.85 -3.03 0.33
N LEU A 45 -16.89 -2.34 0.96
CA LEU A 45 -16.06 -2.89 2.04
C LEU A 45 -16.88 -3.09 3.32
N GLU A 46 -17.71 -2.12 3.69
CA GLU A 46 -18.61 -2.20 4.85
C GLU A 46 -19.64 -3.32 4.70
N GLY A 47 -20.15 -3.54 3.48
CA GLY A 47 -21.07 -4.64 3.18
C GLY A 47 -20.42 -6.02 3.12
N CYS A 48 -19.08 -6.10 3.12
CA CYS A 48 -18.35 -7.36 3.00
C CYS A 48 -18.22 -8.05 4.36
N THR A 49 -19.11 -9.01 4.62
CA THR A 49 -19.16 -9.74 5.91
C THR A 49 -18.27 -10.97 5.97
N CYS A 50 -17.74 -11.43 4.83
CA CYS A 50 -16.79 -12.53 4.73
C CYS A 50 -16.03 -12.48 3.40
N GLY A 51 -14.95 -13.25 3.28
CA GLY A 51 -14.20 -13.39 2.02
C GLY A 51 -13.36 -12.19 1.62
N LEU A 52 -13.08 -11.26 2.54
CA LEU A 52 -12.31 -10.03 2.29
C LEU A 52 -10.95 -10.30 1.65
N GLU A 53 -10.16 -11.21 2.23
CA GLU A 53 -8.83 -11.55 1.72
C GLU A 53 -8.91 -12.17 0.32
N ASP A 54 -9.90 -13.04 0.06
CA ASP A 54 -10.11 -13.63 -1.26
C ASP A 54 -10.48 -12.57 -2.29
N ALA A 55 -11.33 -11.61 -1.94
CA ALA A 55 -11.71 -10.51 -2.82
C ALA A 55 -10.51 -9.63 -3.19
N PHE A 56 -9.62 -9.32 -2.24
CA PHE A 56 -8.39 -8.58 -2.50
C PHE A 56 -7.44 -9.35 -3.42
N ARG A 57 -7.21 -10.64 -3.14
CA ARG A 57 -6.37 -11.51 -3.97
C ARG A 57 -6.91 -11.60 -5.39
N SER A 58 -8.22 -11.86 -5.55
CA SER A 58 -8.89 -11.92 -6.86
C SER A 58 -8.81 -10.61 -7.63
N THR A 59 -8.94 -9.48 -6.95
CA THR A 59 -8.84 -8.15 -7.57
C THR A 59 -7.45 -7.93 -8.15
N ILE A 60 -6.40 -8.21 -7.38
CA ILE A 60 -5.02 -8.06 -7.81
C ILE A 60 -4.69 -9.05 -8.94
N ASP A 61 -5.02 -10.33 -8.77
CA ASP A 61 -4.79 -11.39 -9.77
C ASP A 61 -5.43 -11.02 -11.12
N TYR A 62 -6.70 -10.61 -11.10
CA TYR A 62 -7.41 -10.25 -12.32
C TYR A 62 -6.89 -8.97 -12.96
N ALA A 63 -6.55 -7.95 -12.16
CA ALA A 63 -5.94 -6.72 -12.67
C ALA A 63 -4.60 -6.99 -13.36
N LEU A 64 -3.73 -7.81 -12.75
CA LEU A 64 -2.44 -8.22 -13.34
C LEU A 64 -2.65 -9.00 -14.64
N TRP A 65 -3.62 -9.90 -14.68
CA TRP A 65 -3.96 -10.64 -15.91
C TRP A 65 -4.42 -9.68 -17.02
N LEU A 66 -5.29 -8.71 -16.71
CA LEU A 66 -5.74 -7.72 -17.70
C LEU A 66 -4.57 -6.89 -18.23
N GLN A 67 -3.68 -6.40 -17.36
CA GLN A 67 -2.49 -5.64 -17.75
C GLN A 67 -1.58 -6.45 -18.67
N LYS A 68 -1.29 -7.71 -18.31
CA LYS A 68 -0.46 -8.62 -19.11
C LYS A 68 -1.03 -8.88 -20.51
N ASN A 69 -2.35 -8.80 -20.65
CA ASN A 69 -3.06 -9.00 -21.92
C ASN A 69 -3.43 -7.67 -22.61
N GLU A 70 -2.84 -6.55 -22.20
CA GLU A 70 -3.07 -5.21 -22.78
C GLU A 70 -4.55 -4.79 -22.79
N LYS A 71 -5.32 -5.27 -21.80
CA LYS A 71 -6.73 -4.93 -21.63
C LYS A 71 -6.89 -3.74 -20.70
N GLN A 72 -7.97 -3.00 -20.90
CA GLN A 72 -8.34 -1.91 -20.01
C GLN A 72 -8.66 -2.43 -18.60
N VAL A 73 -8.14 -1.75 -17.59
CA VAL A 73 -8.34 -2.09 -16.17
C VAL A 73 -9.23 -1.02 -15.53
N TYR A 74 -10.24 -1.47 -14.77
CA TYR A 74 -11.12 -0.62 -13.98
C TYR A 74 -11.09 -1.07 -12.51
N PRO A 75 -10.04 -0.72 -11.75
CA PRO A 75 -9.72 -1.35 -10.46
C PRO A 75 -10.84 -1.25 -9.42
N ASN A 76 -11.47 -0.09 -9.28
CA ASN A 76 -12.58 0.11 -8.34
C ASN A 76 -13.76 -0.81 -8.66
N ALA A 77 -14.14 -0.93 -9.94
CA ALA A 77 -15.24 -1.78 -10.37
C ALA A 77 -14.91 -3.28 -10.18
N ILE A 78 -13.65 -3.67 -10.40
CA ILE A 78 -13.17 -5.03 -10.13
C ILE A 78 -13.29 -5.34 -8.64
N LEU A 79 -12.79 -4.46 -7.77
CA LEU A 79 -12.84 -4.66 -6.32
C LEU A 79 -14.28 -4.75 -5.80
N ILE A 80 -15.14 -3.80 -6.18
CA ILE A 80 -16.55 -3.78 -5.77
C ILE A 80 -17.23 -5.09 -6.16
N ARG A 81 -17.01 -5.57 -7.40
CA ARG A 81 -17.56 -6.86 -7.84
C ARG A 81 -16.99 -8.04 -7.07
N ALA A 82 -15.68 -8.08 -6.84
CA ALA A 82 -15.05 -9.16 -6.10
C ALA A 82 -15.61 -9.28 -4.67
N LEU A 83 -15.88 -8.15 -4.01
CA LEU A 83 -16.49 -8.08 -2.67
C LEU A 83 -17.95 -8.54 -2.69
N GLN A 84 -18.76 -8.03 -3.63
CA GLN A 84 -20.19 -8.32 -3.73
C GLN A 84 -20.49 -9.76 -4.17
N GLU A 85 -19.70 -10.27 -5.11
CA GLU A 85 -19.89 -11.60 -5.71
C GLU A 85 -19.00 -12.67 -5.05
N GLN A 86 -18.24 -12.31 -4.01
CA GLN A 86 -17.43 -13.24 -3.21
C GLN A 86 -16.46 -14.06 -4.07
N TRP A 87 -15.74 -13.36 -4.96
CA TRP A 87 -14.80 -14.00 -5.88
C TRP A 87 -13.73 -14.78 -5.12
N LYS A 88 -13.32 -15.91 -5.72
CA LYS A 88 -12.21 -16.72 -5.21
C LYS A 88 -10.99 -16.54 -6.10
N PRO A 89 -9.77 -16.50 -5.53
CA PRO A 89 -8.55 -16.37 -6.31
C PRO A 89 -8.42 -17.60 -7.22
N MET A 90 -8.14 -17.36 -8.50
CA MET A 90 -8.06 -18.44 -9.49
C MET A 90 -6.61 -18.89 -9.71
N ALA A 91 -5.66 -17.94 -9.69
CA ALA A 91 -4.24 -18.21 -9.91
C ALA A 91 -3.34 -17.37 -8.97
N TRP A 92 -3.81 -17.12 -7.74
CA TRP A 92 -3.07 -16.32 -6.76
C TRP A 92 -1.71 -16.93 -6.45
N SER A 93 -0.68 -16.09 -6.44
CA SER A 93 0.65 -16.37 -5.90
C SER A 93 1.00 -15.29 -4.87
N ASP A 94 1.51 -15.68 -3.71
CA ASP A 94 1.92 -14.72 -2.68
C ASP A 94 3.04 -13.78 -3.17
N ASP A 95 3.89 -14.27 -4.08
CA ASP A 95 4.94 -13.50 -4.75
C ASP A 95 4.40 -12.31 -5.57
N TYR A 96 3.09 -12.25 -5.85
CA TYR A 96 2.50 -11.09 -6.55
C TYR A 96 2.72 -9.79 -5.77
N LEU A 97 2.70 -9.83 -4.43
CA LEU A 97 2.95 -8.64 -3.62
C LEU A 97 4.40 -8.14 -3.71
N GLU A 98 5.31 -8.98 -4.22
CA GLU A 98 6.73 -8.67 -4.43
C GLU A 98 7.04 -8.23 -5.87
N LEU A 99 6.05 -8.25 -6.78
CA LEU A 99 6.28 -7.86 -8.18
C LEU A 99 6.76 -6.41 -8.26
N PRO A 100 7.80 -6.09 -9.07
CA PRO A 100 8.27 -4.71 -9.25
C PRO A 100 7.20 -3.73 -9.74
N SER A 101 6.21 -4.23 -10.50
CA SER A 101 5.06 -3.45 -10.96
C SER A 101 4.08 -3.10 -9.84
N LEU A 102 4.10 -3.86 -8.74
CA LEU A 102 3.32 -3.65 -7.52
C LEU A 102 4.17 -3.11 -6.35
N GLU A 103 5.48 -2.93 -6.56
CA GLU A 103 6.32 -2.19 -5.64
C GLU A 103 5.82 -0.75 -5.55
N SER A 104 5.42 -0.39 -4.35
CA SER A 104 5.11 0.99 -3.99
C SER A 104 6.33 1.87 -4.12
N PRO A 105 6.16 3.17 -4.36
CA PRO A 105 7.26 4.11 -4.32
C PRO A 105 8.11 3.98 -3.04
N GLY A 106 7.51 3.69 -1.89
CA GLY A 106 8.19 3.44 -0.62
C GLY A 106 9.13 2.23 -0.66
N GLN A 107 8.69 1.11 -1.24
CA GLN A 107 9.54 -0.07 -1.40
C GLN A 107 10.63 0.15 -2.44
N ARG A 108 10.32 0.86 -3.52
CA ARG A 108 11.33 1.24 -4.51
C ARG A 108 12.43 2.07 -3.85
N TRP A 109 12.04 3.00 -2.99
CA TRP A 109 12.99 3.79 -2.21
C TRP A 109 13.78 2.93 -1.23
N TRP A 110 13.12 2.06 -0.46
CA TRP A 110 13.78 1.13 0.47
C TRP A 110 14.81 0.24 -0.23
N ASN A 111 14.44 -0.31 -1.38
CA ASN A 111 15.31 -1.16 -2.20
C ASN A 111 16.46 -0.35 -2.81
N ALA A 112 16.21 0.88 -3.26
CA ALA A 112 17.25 1.78 -3.78
C ALA A 112 18.21 2.26 -2.68
N ALA A 113 17.71 2.54 -1.48
CA ALA A 113 18.49 2.89 -0.31
C ALA A 113 19.47 1.77 0.04
N ALA A 114 19.00 0.51 0.06
CA ALA A 114 19.86 -0.64 0.30
C ALA A 114 20.95 -0.80 -0.78
N LYS A 115 20.66 -0.48 -2.05
CA LYS A 115 21.64 -0.51 -3.15
C LYS A 115 22.71 0.57 -3.02
N LEU A 116 22.37 1.75 -2.52
CA LEU A 116 23.27 2.91 -2.48
C LEU A 116 24.01 3.06 -1.15
N TRP A 117 23.34 2.82 -0.03
CA TRP A 117 23.92 2.91 1.31
C TRP A 117 24.43 1.57 1.84
N GLY A 118 24.00 0.46 1.23
CA GLY A 118 24.21 -0.89 1.75
C GLY A 118 23.09 -1.34 2.69
N TYR A 119 22.84 -2.65 2.73
CA TYR A 119 21.75 -3.25 3.50
C TYR A 119 21.85 -2.96 5.00
N ASP A 120 23.07 -3.02 5.55
CA ASP A 120 23.31 -2.84 6.99
C ASP A 120 23.03 -1.41 7.41
N LEU A 121 23.58 -0.43 6.69
CA LEU A 121 23.40 0.98 7.01
C LEU A 121 21.93 1.40 6.88
N ARG A 122 21.23 0.96 5.82
CA ARG A 122 19.81 1.22 5.67
C ARG A 122 18.99 0.60 6.81
N ASN A 123 19.25 -0.65 7.20
CA ASN A 123 18.54 -1.29 8.31
C ASN A 123 18.83 -0.63 9.67
N GLN A 124 20.01 -0.03 9.84
CA GLN A 124 20.36 0.69 11.06
C GLN A 124 19.66 2.06 11.14
N LEU A 125 19.49 2.75 10.00
CA LEU A 125 18.98 4.12 9.96
C LEU A 125 17.49 4.21 9.73
N VAL A 126 16.90 3.31 8.95
CA VAL A 126 15.48 3.37 8.58
C VAL A 126 14.70 2.41 9.45
N ALA A 127 13.84 2.96 10.31
CA ALA A 127 12.99 2.20 11.21
C ALA A 127 11.77 1.63 10.47
N ASP A 128 11.16 2.42 9.58
CA ASP A 128 9.97 2.02 8.83
C ASP A 128 9.80 2.85 7.55
N VAL A 129 9.10 2.31 6.57
CA VAL A 129 8.58 3.03 5.40
C VAL A 129 7.10 2.73 5.32
N PHE A 130 6.29 3.69 5.74
CA PHE A 130 4.87 3.49 5.97
C PHE A 130 4.04 4.45 5.12
N TYR A 131 2.80 4.05 4.89
CA TYR A 131 1.80 4.85 4.18
C TYR A 131 0.78 5.36 5.20
N ASP A 132 0.52 6.66 5.16
CA ASP A 132 -0.47 7.34 5.97
C ASP A 132 -1.21 8.39 5.13
N ASP A 133 -2.53 8.28 5.08
CA ASP A 133 -3.47 9.21 4.42
C ASP A 133 -3.00 9.77 3.06
N GLY A 134 -2.83 8.89 2.06
CA GLY A 134 -2.43 9.33 0.72
C GLY A 134 -0.92 9.55 0.53
N THR A 135 -0.14 9.54 1.62
CA THR A 135 1.26 9.94 1.59
C THR A 135 2.17 8.85 2.16
N GLU A 136 3.27 8.54 1.48
CA GLU A 136 4.30 7.65 2.02
C GLU A 136 5.36 8.45 2.79
N PHE A 137 5.77 7.90 3.94
CA PHE A 137 6.76 8.47 4.83
C PHE A 137 7.88 7.47 5.09
N ILE A 138 9.06 8.00 5.37
CA ILE A 138 10.20 7.25 5.87
C ILE A 138 10.43 7.66 7.31
N LYS A 139 10.40 6.69 8.22
CA LYS A 139 10.77 6.86 9.62
C LYS A 139 12.20 6.43 9.85
N PHE A 140 12.99 7.31 10.44
CA PHE A 140 14.36 7.00 10.81
C PHE A 140 14.46 6.60 12.29
N THR A 141 15.50 5.85 12.63
CA THR A 141 15.77 5.39 14.00
C THR A 141 16.13 6.53 14.96
N ASN A 142 16.56 7.68 14.44
CA ASN A 142 16.72 8.92 15.21
C ASN A 142 15.38 9.61 15.58
N GLY A 143 14.23 9.03 15.18
CA GLY A 143 12.89 9.55 15.44
C GLY A 143 12.40 10.61 14.46
N LYS A 144 13.21 11.00 13.47
CA LYS A 144 12.79 11.93 12.42
C LYS A 144 12.00 11.19 11.35
N GLU A 145 11.10 11.93 10.70
CA GLU A 145 10.26 11.44 9.62
C GLU A 145 10.35 12.42 8.44
N ILE A 146 10.32 11.87 7.23
CA ILE A 146 10.31 12.65 6.00
C ILE A 146 9.32 12.04 5.01
N THR A 147 8.67 12.88 4.20
CA THR A 147 7.86 12.35 3.09
C THR A 147 8.75 11.70 2.06
N LEU A 148 8.27 10.62 1.47
CA LEU A 148 8.97 9.90 0.43
C LEU A 148 9.30 10.79 -0.78
N GLU A 149 8.35 11.65 -1.18
CA GLU A 149 8.55 12.64 -2.24
C GLU A 149 9.74 13.56 -1.94
N THR A 150 9.83 14.05 -0.70
CA THR A 150 10.94 14.91 -0.28
C THR A 150 12.26 14.13 -0.27
N ALA A 151 12.26 12.87 0.19
CA ALA A 151 13.44 12.02 0.18
C ALA A 151 13.98 11.79 -1.24
N TRP A 152 13.10 11.55 -2.22
CA TRP A 152 13.50 11.47 -3.62
C TRP A 152 14.10 12.78 -4.14
N ARG A 153 13.55 13.93 -3.75
CA ARG A 153 14.04 15.25 -4.17
C ARG A 153 15.37 15.64 -3.51
N TRP A 154 15.63 15.19 -2.29
CA TRP A 154 16.82 15.59 -1.52
C TRP A 154 18.10 14.88 -1.96
N GLU A 155 17.99 13.83 -2.78
CA GLU A 155 19.09 12.94 -3.14
C GLU A 155 19.72 12.23 -1.93
N TRP A 156 20.45 11.15 -2.20
CA TRP A 156 20.80 10.14 -1.19
C TRP A 156 21.71 10.64 -0.08
N GLU A 157 22.65 11.53 -0.38
CA GLU A 157 23.63 12.05 0.59
C GLU A 157 22.94 12.93 1.65
N ARG A 158 22.04 13.80 1.23
CA ARG A 158 21.31 14.68 2.14
C ARG A 158 20.32 13.92 3.02
N VAL A 159 19.67 12.89 2.48
CA VAL A 159 18.79 12.04 3.29
C VAL A 159 19.62 11.25 4.31
N LEU A 160 20.81 10.79 3.94
CA LEU A 160 21.72 10.13 4.87
C LEU A 160 22.14 11.08 6.00
N GLU A 161 22.55 12.31 5.70
CA GLU A 161 22.86 13.32 6.71
C GLU A 161 21.67 13.61 7.64
N TYR A 162 20.47 13.69 7.08
CA TYR A 162 19.24 13.92 7.84
C TYR A 162 18.90 12.76 8.78
N ALA A 163 19.15 11.52 8.35
CA ALA A 163 18.93 10.30 9.13
C ALA A 163 19.99 10.08 10.22
N THR A 164 21.18 10.67 10.07
CA THR A 164 22.31 10.44 10.99
C THR A 164 22.46 11.54 12.06
N ASN A 165 22.08 12.78 11.73
CA ASN A 165 22.02 13.91 12.68
C ASN A 165 20.66 13.99 13.35
#